data_AF-A0A5C8A3X0-F1
#
_entry.id   AF-A0A5C8A3X0-F1
#
_cell.length_a   1.000
_cell.length_b   1.000
_cell.length_c   1.000
_cell.angle_alpha   90.00
_cell.angle_beta   90.00
_cell.angle_gamma   90.00
#
_symmetry.space_group_name_H-M   'P 1'
#
loop_
_entity.id
_entity.type
_entity.pdbx_description
1 polymer ?
#
loop_
_entity_poly.entity_id
_entity_poly.type
_entity_poly.pdbx_seq_one_letter_code
_entity_poly.pdbx_strand_id
1 'polypeptide(L)'
;MRRTGSIFAILCAVALLGACSGSKAFSKKGEKLDAAGMYAEAADMYLQAAQRNAKNVDAKIGLKKTGQMLLNDKLSAFFKYVAMGDQRGEAVAAYLDAKAYAERVGRAGVVIEIPDHYKADFEKVKGEHLIDLYSEGQALFDKEDFAAAEKVFGRIAKLEPGYKDASSLQDVAYLEPLYRTGRSELESGNYRKAYAAFTKVMDKNSAYKDTNTLRQETLTKGQFNVAVLPFTSSDKQSALASKVKAHAMTALIEVKDPFLKVVDRENLERILEEQRLSLSGVVDEQTAVRAGNLMGAQAVLMGDVVSYQELPGQLRRSTKEGYESYRVEQLNKETGEKYYVTRYKPVTYNEYYQENKVLLSLNFRLVSLETGEVLLSKVVEKQAQDHAYYASYDGNKEALLPKWNGNVDLRDNARREMRSLLNASRSLKPVTTLLSEVLLTTSSSMAGAIQQEISTKLP
;
A
#
# COMPACT_ATOMS: atom_id res chain seq x y z
N MET A 1 14.03 29.33 -41.33
CA MET A 1 13.60 28.15 -40.54
C MET A 1 12.15 28.30 -40.13
N ARG A 2 11.23 27.83 -40.98
CA ARG A 2 9.78 27.76 -40.74
C ARG A 2 9.34 26.45 -41.39
N ARG A 3 8.98 25.43 -40.60
CA ARG A 3 8.15 24.25 -40.97
C ARG A 3 8.28 23.15 -39.92
N THR A 4 7.77 23.39 -38.71
CA THR A 4 7.48 22.31 -37.73
C THR A 4 6.23 22.58 -36.88
N GLY A 5 5.45 23.63 -37.21
CA GLY A 5 4.19 23.95 -36.51
C GLY A 5 2.92 23.35 -37.12
N SER A 6 2.95 22.89 -38.37
CA SER A 6 1.74 22.49 -39.09
C SER A 6 1.35 21.01 -38.93
N ILE A 7 2.24 20.14 -38.47
CA ILE A 7 1.96 18.70 -38.36
C ILE A 7 1.23 18.39 -37.04
N PHE A 8 1.50 19.13 -35.96
CA PHE A 8 0.82 18.95 -34.67
C PHE A 8 -0.62 19.52 -34.68
N ALA A 9 -0.86 20.56 -35.48
CA ALA A 9 -2.20 21.14 -35.67
C ALA A 9 -3.15 20.22 -36.45
N ILE A 10 -2.63 19.39 -37.36
CA ILE A 10 -3.42 18.45 -38.17
C ILE A 10 -3.73 17.16 -37.38
N LEU A 11 -2.84 16.71 -36.48
CA LEU A 11 -3.09 15.51 -35.66
C LEU A 11 -4.15 15.76 -34.54
N CYS A 12 -4.20 16.96 -33.96
CA CYS A 12 -5.27 17.35 -33.02
C CYS A 12 -6.62 17.59 -33.73
N ALA A 13 -6.62 17.99 -35.01
CA ALA A 13 -7.85 18.18 -35.78
C ALA A 13 -8.52 16.86 -36.17
N VAL A 14 -7.75 15.78 -36.37
CA VAL A 14 -8.30 14.44 -36.70
C VAL A 14 -8.89 13.73 -35.48
N ALA A 15 -8.34 13.96 -34.27
CA ALA A 15 -8.91 13.42 -33.03
C ALA A 15 -10.27 14.06 -32.65
N LEU A 16 -10.52 15.31 -33.05
CA LEU A 16 -11.80 15.99 -32.84
C LEU A 16 -12.88 15.61 -33.89
N LEU A 17 -12.50 15.03 -35.02
CA LEU A 17 -13.44 14.57 -36.06
C LEU A 17 -13.95 13.14 -35.83
N GLY A 18 -13.24 12.32 -35.06
CA GLY A 18 -13.66 10.96 -34.69
C GLY A 18 -14.75 10.89 -33.61
N ALA A 19 -14.88 11.93 -32.77
CA ALA A 19 -15.93 12.00 -31.75
C ALA A 19 -17.32 12.36 -32.34
N CYS A 20 -17.34 13.13 -33.42
CA CYS A 20 -18.58 13.58 -34.07
C CYS A 20 -19.19 12.54 -35.04
N SER A 21 -18.37 11.62 -35.59
CA SER A 21 -18.85 10.62 -36.56
C SER A 21 -19.66 9.49 -35.89
N GLY A 22 -19.32 9.11 -34.65
CA GLY A 22 -20.02 8.07 -33.91
C GLY A 22 -21.46 8.44 -33.57
N SER A 23 -21.69 9.65 -33.03
CA SER A 23 -23.02 10.07 -32.56
C SER A 23 -24.09 10.04 -33.68
N LYS A 24 -23.77 10.54 -34.88
CA LYS A 24 -24.71 10.50 -36.02
C LYS A 24 -25.00 9.08 -36.50
N ALA A 25 -24.01 8.18 -36.46
CA ALA A 25 -24.21 6.78 -36.83
C ALA A 25 -25.17 6.06 -35.87
N PHE A 26 -25.04 6.30 -34.57
CA PHE A 26 -25.96 5.79 -33.55
C PHE A 26 -27.39 6.34 -33.73
N SER A 27 -27.56 7.64 -34.02
CA SER A 27 -28.87 8.21 -34.34
C SER A 27 -29.55 7.53 -35.53
N LYS A 28 -28.81 7.34 -36.64
CA LYS A 28 -29.34 6.67 -37.84
C LYS A 28 -29.69 5.21 -37.57
N LYS A 29 -28.92 4.52 -36.73
CA LYS A 29 -29.24 3.15 -36.33
C LYS A 29 -30.50 3.10 -35.46
N GLY A 30 -30.63 4.03 -34.52
CA GLY A 30 -31.83 4.21 -33.70
C GLY A 30 -33.08 4.43 -34.55
N GLU A 31 -32.99 5.25 -35.59
CA GLU A 31 -34.09 5.52 -36.53
C GLU A 31 -34.55 4.26 -37.27
N LYS A 32 -33.61 3.43 -37.74
CA LYS A 32 -33.95 2.14 -38.38
C LYS A 32 -34.62 1.17 -37.42
N LEU A 33 -34.17 1.13 -36.16
CA LEU A 33 -34.76 0.28 -35.13
C LEU A 33 -36.16 0.76 -34.72
N ASP A 34 -36.36 2.07 -34.54
CA ASP A 34 -37.68 2.66 -34.26
C ASP A 34 -38.65 2.38 -35.41
N ALA A 35 -38.21 2.54 -36.67
CA ALA A 35 -39.02 2.22 -37.85
C ALA A 35 -39.40 0.73 -37.95
N ALA A 36 -38.57 -0.16 -37.38
CA ALA A 36 -38.85 -1.60 -37.28
C ALA A 36 -39.68 -1.99 -36.04
N GLY A 37 -40.12 -1.02 -35.23
CA GLY A 37 -40.88 -1.25 -33.99
C GLY A 37 -40.02 -1.64 -32.78
N MET A 38 -38.69 -1.65 -32.91
CA MET A 38 -37.73 -2.01 -31.85
C MET A 38 -37.36 -0.77 -31.03
N TYR A 39 -38.34 -0.18 -30.34
CA TYR A 39 -38.16 1.11 -29.65
C TYR A 39 -37.22 1.02 -28.44
N ALA A 40 -37.10 -0.13 -27.77
CA ALA A 40 -36.19 -0.30 -26.63
C ALA A 40 -34.72 -0.21 -27.07
N GLU A 41 -34.36 -0.93 -28.14
CA GLU A 41 -33.04 -0.89 -28.76
C GLU A 41 -32.79 0.47 -29.42
N ALA A 42 -33.82 1.07 -30.02
CA ALA A 42 -33.74 2.43 -30.55
C ALA A 42 -33.42 3.45 -29.44
N ALA A 43 -34.08 3.37 -28.29
CA ALA A 43 -33.84 4.23 -27.13
C ALA A 43 -32.39 4.12 -26.64
N ASP A 44 -31.82 2.90 -26.58
CA ASP A 44 -30.42 2.73 -26.21
C ASP A 44 -29.47 3.36 -27.24
N MET A 45 -29.72 3.15 -28.54
CA MET A 45 -28.92 3.77 -29.60
C MET A 45 -29.00 5.31 -29.55
N TYR A 46 -30.17 5.87 -29.30
CA TYR A 46 -30.34 7.32 -29.18
C TYR A 46 -29.71 7.89 -27.91
N LEU A 47 -29.79 7.18 -26.77
CA LEU A 47 -29.12 7.56 -25.52
C LEU A 47 -27.60 7.59 -25.71
N GLN A 48 -27.06 6.55 -26.34
CA GLN A 48 -25.68 6.43 -26.74
C GLN A 48 -25.22 7.55 -27.68
N ALA A 49 -26.07 7.98 -28.62
CA ALA A 49 -25.80 9.10 -29.50
C ALA A 49 -25.77 10.43 -28.74
N ALA A 50 -26.75 10.66 -27.85
CA ALA A 50 -26.89 11.89 -27.07
C ALA A 50 -25.76 12.07 -26.04
N GLN A 51 -25.29 10.99 -25.42
CA GLN A 51 -24.14 11.02 -24.50
C GLN A 51 -22.82 11.36 -25.21
N ARG A 52 -22.64 10.88 -26.46
CA ARG A 52 -21.44 11.16 -27.26
C ARG A 52 -21.41 12.58 -27.82
N ASN A 53 -22.57 13.17 -28.09
CA ASN A 53 -22.68 14.55 -28.55
C ASN A 53 -23.95 15.20 -28.04
N ALA A 54 -23.80 16.07 -27.04
CA ALA A 54 -24.90 16.82 -26.43
C ALA A 54 -25.64 17.76 -27.40
N LYS A 55 -25.05 18.11 -28.56
CA LYS A 55 -25.67 18.92 -29.62
C LYS A 55 -26.45 18.11 -30.65
N ASN A 56 -26.49 16.78 -30.54
CA ASN A 56 -27.23 15.94 -31.48
C ASN A 56 -28.73 16.01 -31.17
N VAL A 57 -29.43 16.93 -31.84
CA VAL A 57 -30.87 17.18 -31.66
C VAL A 57 -31.69 15.98 -32.10
N ASP A 58 -31.35 15.35 -33.22
CA ASP A 58 -32.08 14.18 -33.76
C ASP A 58 -32.04 13.00 -32.78
N ALA A 59 -30.88 12.75 -32.15
CA ALA A 59 -30.77 11.77 -31.07
C ALA A 59 -31.68 12.09 -29.90
N LYS A 60 -31.75 13.36 -29.49
CA LYS A 60 -32.58 13.79 -28.36
C LYS A 60 -34.07 13.67 -28.65
N ILE A 61 -34.50 14.01 -29.86
CA ILE A 61 -35.89 13.85 -30.31
C ILE A 61 -36.27 12.36 -30.33
N GLY A 62 -35.45 11.53 -30.98
CA GLY A 62 -35.66 10.08 -31.02
C GLY A 62 -35.70 9.46 -29.62
N LEU A 63 -34.76 9.83 -28.76
CA LEU A 63 -34.70 9.40 -27.36
C LEU A 63 -35.92 9.84 -26.55
N LYS A 64 -36.47 11.04 -26.79
CA LYS A 64 -37.64 11.51 -26.06
C LYS A 64 -38.84 10.59 -26.29
N LYS A 65 -39.10 10.21 -27.54
CA LYS A 65 -40.19 9.31 -27.91
C LYS A 65 -39.91 7.87 -27.44
N THR A 66 -38.84 7.27 -27.97
CA THR A 66 -38.52 5.85 -27.73
C THR A 66 -38.14 5.60 -26.28
N GLY A 67 -37.46 6.56 -25.65
CA GLY A 67 -37.09 6.50 -24.24
C GLY A 67 -38.28 6.62 -23.31
N GLN A 68 -39.29 7.43 -23.63
CA GLN A 68 -40.55 7.44 -22.87
C GLN A 68 -41.30 6.11 -23.01
N MET A 69 -41.32 5.51 -24.21
CA MET A 69 -41.93 4.18 -24.42
C MET A 69 -41.23 3.10 -23.57
N LEU A 70 -39.90 3.06 -23.60
CA LEU A 70 -39.13 2.13 -22.76
C LEU A 70 -39.32 2.39 -21.25
N LEU A 71 -39.44 3.66 -20.84
CA LEU A 71 -39.79 4.00 -19.46
C LEU A 71 -41.18 3.47 -19.08
N ASN A 72 -42.17 3.62 -19.96
CA ASN A 72 -43.52 3.13 -19.73
C ASN A 72 -43.55 1.59 -19.59
N ASP A 73 -42.74 0.85 -20.34
CA ASP A 73 -42.60 -0.60 -20.17
C ASP A 73 -42.02 -0.97 -18.81
N LYS A 74 -40.98 -0.26 -18.38
CA LYS A 74 -40.38 -0.45 -17.05
C LYS A 74 -41.38 -0.16 -15.94
N LEU A 75 -42.15 0.91 -16.08
CA LEU A 75 -43.24 1.26 -15.15
C LEU A 75 -44.39 0.24 -15.19
N SER A 76 -44.66 -0.37 -16.35
CA SER A 76 -45.64 -1.45 -16.47
C SER A 76 -45.24 -2.70 -15.71
N ALA A 77 -43.93 -2.99 -15.62
CA ALA A 77 -43.42 -4.07 -14.76
C ALA A 77 -43.67 -3.75 -13.28
N PHE A 78 -43.38 -2.52 -12.84
CA PHE A 78 -43.72 -2.06 -11.49
C PHE A 78 -45.23 -2.20 -11.21
N PHE A 79 -46.09 -1.70 -12.10
CA PHE A 79 -47.54 -1.81 -11.96
C PHE A 79 -48.01 -3.26 -11.79
N LYS A 80 -47.44 -4.20 -12.57
CA LYS A 80 -47.75 -5.64 -12.44
C LYS A 80 -47.43 -6.16 -11.04
N TYR A 81 -46.25 -5.84 -10.49
CA TYR A 81 -45.89 -6.27 -9.14
C TYR A 81 -46.80 -5.64 -8.07
N VAL A 82 -47.16 -4.36 -8.21
CA VAL A 82 -48.13 -3.71 -7.32
C VAL A 82 -49.50 -4.38 -7.38
N ALA A 83 -49.96 -4.75 -8.58
CA ALA A 83 -51.25 -5.42 -8.76
C ALA A 83 -51.29 -6.86 -8.20
N MET A 84 -50.15 -7.56 -8.18
CA MET A 84 -50.03 -8.89 -7.57
C MET A 84 -50.10 -8.85 -6.03
N GLY A 85 -49.55 -7.79 -5.42
CA GLY A 85 -49.76 -7.46 -4.00
C GLY A 85 -48.89 -8.21 -2.98
N ASP A 86 -48.19 -9.29 -3.38
CA ASP A 86 -47.29 -10.08 -2.53
C ASP A 86 -45.80 -9.87 -2.83
N GLN A 87 -45.45 -9.23 -3.95
CA GLN A 87 -44.07 -9.01 -4.42
C GLN A 87 -43.62 -7.55 -4.23
N ARG A 88 -43.68 -7.06 -2.98
CA ARG A 88 -43.39 -5.65 -2.67
C ARG A 88 -41.93 -5.25 -2.94
N GLY A 89 -40.98 -6.17 -2.69
CA GLY A 89 -39.56 -5.91 -2.94
C GLY A 89 -39.25 -5.77 -4.43
N GLU A 90 -39.83 -6.62 -5.25
CA GLU A 90 -39.75 -6.60 -6.71
C GLU A 90 -40.39 -5.34 -7.28
N ALA A 91 -41.54 -4.91 -6.73
CA ALA A 91 -42.16 -3.64 -7.08
C ALA A 91 -41.22 -2.45 -6.80
N VAL A 92 -40.68 -2.35 -5.57
CA VAL A 92 -39.73 -1.29 -5.21
C VAL A 92 -38.52 -1.29 -6.15
N ALA A 93 -37.94 -2.47 -6.42
CA ALA A 93 -36.80 -2.61 -7.32
C ALA A 93 -37.12 -2.18 -8.77
N ALA A 94 -38.28 -2.59 -9.30
CA ALA A 94 -38.71 -2.24 -10.65
C ALA A 94 -38.92 -0.72 -10.82
N TYR A 95 -39.52 -0.06 -9.83
CA TYR A 95 -39.68 1.39 -9.86
C TYR A 95 -38.32 2.11 -9.76
N LEU A 96 -37.43 1.66 -8.88
CA LEU A 96 -36.10 2.25 -8.75
C LEU A 96 -35.26 2.09 -10.03
N ASP A 97 -35.40 0.97 -10.74
CA ASP A 97 -34.79 0.78 -12.07
C ASP A 97 -35.38 1.76 -13.11
N ALA A 98 -36.70 1.92 -13.14
CA ALA A 98 -37.37 2.88 -14.02
C ALA A 98 -36.91 4.32 -13.74
N LYS A 99 -36.80 4.69 -12.45
CA LYS A 99 -36.28 6.00 -12.01
C LYS A 99 -34.82 6.19 -12.40
N ALA A 100 -33.96 5.20 -12.16
CA ALA A 100 -32.56 5.27 -12.55
C ALA A 100 -32.38 5.42 -14.06
N TYR A 101 -33.22 4.75 -14.85
CA TYR A 101 -33.27 4.92 -16.30
C TYR A 101 -33.69 6.35 -16.70
N ALA A 102 -34.75 6.90 -16.10
CA ALA A 102 -35.18 8.27 -16.35
C ALA A 102 -34.10 9.30 -16.01
N GLU A 103 -33.42 9.15 -14.86
CA GLU A 103 -32.29 9.99 -14.49
C GLU A 103 -31.12 9.89 -15.48
N ARG A 104 -30.82 8.68 -15.98
CA ARG A 104 -29.77 8.46 -16.99
C ARG A 104 -30.08 9.17 -18.31
N VAL A 105 -31.34 9.14 -18.74
CA VAL A 105 -31.83 9.88 -19.92
C VAL A 105 -31.78 11.40 -19.66
N GLY A 106 -32.16 11.84 -18.45
CA GLY A 106 -32.03 13.22 -17.98
C GLY A 106 -30.61 13.77 -18.09
N ARG A 107 -29.60 13.00 -17.66
CA ARG A 107 -28.18 13.37 -17.80
C ARG A 107 -27.72 13.52 -19.25
N ALA A 108 -28.38 12.86 -20.20
CA ALA A 108 -28.15 13.06 -21.63
C ALA A 108 -28.86 14.31 -22.21
N GLY A 109 -29.55 15.08 -21.37
CA GLY A 109 -30.24 16.31 -21.73
C GLY A 109 -31.60 16.08 -22.38
N VAL A 110 -32.26 14.96 -22.08
CA VAL A 110 -33.63 14.65 -22.51
C VAL A 110 -34.47 14.38 -21.27
N VAL A 111 -35.59 15.07 -21.14
CA VAL A 111 -36.54 14.87 -20.04
C VAL A 111 -37.60 13.87 -20.50
N ILE A 112 -37.71 12.78 -19.74
CA ILE A 112 -38.82 11.83 -19.79
C ILE A 112 -39.45 11.78 -18.41
N GLU A 113 -40.77 11.62 -18.36
CA GLU A 113 -41.55 11.85 -17.16
C GLU A 113 -42.12 10.54 -16.62
N ILE A 114 -41.98 10.35 -15.30
CA ILE A 114 -42.71 9.33 -14.55
C ILE A 114 -44.02 9.97 -14.09
N PRO A 115 -45.18 9.46 -14.55
CA PRO A 115 -46.48 9.98 -14.12
C PRO A 115 -46.66 9.96 -12.60
N ASP A 116 -47.39 10.94 -12.05
CA ASP A 116 -47.47 11.13 -10.59
C ASP A 116 -48.14 9.97 -9.83
N HIS A 117 -49.08 9.25 -10.46
CA HIS A 117 -49.68 8.07 -9.84
C HIS A 117 -48.64 6.98 -9.53
N TYR A 118 -47.66 6.77 -10.40
CA TYR A 118 -46.56 5.83 -10.15
C TYR A 118 -45.70 6.24 -8.95
N LYS A 119 -45.50 7.55 -8.75
CA LYS A 119 -44.77 8.06 -7.58
C LYS A 119 -45.54 7.79 -6.29
N ALA A 120 -46.85 8.06 -6.30
CA ALA A 120 -47.72 7.81 -5.15
C ALA A 120 -47.80 6.31 -4.80
N ASP A 121 -47.99 5.46 -5.81
CA ASP A 121 -48.00 4.00 -5.63
C ASP A 121 -46.66 3.48 -5.11
N PHE A 122 -45.54 4.02 -5.62
CA PHE A 122 -44.21 3.67 -5.14
C PHE A 122 -44.02 4.04 -3.67
N GLU A 123 -44.39 5.25 -3.25
CA GLU A 123 -44.23 5.66 -1.85
C GLU A 123 -45.05 4.76 -0.90
N LYS A 124 -46.26 4.36 -1.31
CA LYS A 124 -47.08 3.40 -0.56
C LYS A 124 -46.39 2.04 -0.44
N VAL A 125 -46.00 1.44 -1.56
CA VAL A 125 -45.41 0.09 -1.60
C VAL A 125 -44.03 0.06 -0.95
N LYS A 126 -43.23 1.13 -1.08
CA LYS A 126 -41.97 1.33 -0.36
C LYS A 126 -42.22 1.33 1.15
N GLY A 127 -43.24 2.06 1.63
CA GLY A 127 -43.60 2.09 3.05
C GLY A 127 -43.95 0.71 3.60
N GLU A 128 -44.77 -0.06 2.88
CA GLU A 128 -45.11 -1.44 3.25
C GLU A 128 -43.89 -2.37 3.20
N HIS A 129 -43.06 -2.27 2.16
CA HIS A 129 -41.83 -3.07 2.04
C HIS A 129 -40.83 -2.78 3.16
N LEU A 130 -40.70 -1.51 3.59
CA LEU A 130 -39.87 -1.14 4.72
C LEU A 130 -40.36 -1.76 6.03
N ILE A 131 -41.67 -1.94 6.21
CA ILE A 131 -42.24 -2.66 7.35
C ILE A 131 -41.86 -4.14 7.29
N ASP A 132 -42.01 -4.78 6.13
CA ASP A 132 -41.65 -6.19 5.91
C ASP A 132 -40.16 -6.44 6.21
N LEU A 133 -39.27 -5.61 5.63
CA LEU A 133 -37.82 -5.70 5.87
C LEU A 133 -37.48 -5.45 7.35
N TYR A 134 -38.13 -4.50 8.00
CA TYR A 134 -37.86 -4.21 9.40
C TYR A 134 -38.27 -5.38 10.30
N SER A 135 -39.42 -5.99 10.05
CA SER A 135 -39.87 -7.19 10.75
C SER A 135 -38.96 -8.39 10.47
N GLU A 136 -38.50 -8.58 9.24
CA GLU A 136 -37.53 -9.61 8.86
C GLU A 136 -36.21 -9.42 9.62
N GLY A 137 -35.69 -8.19 9.65
CA GLY A 137 -34.46 -7.84 10.37
C GLY A 137 -34.57 -8.09 11.87
N GLN A 138 -35.70 -7.73 12.48
CA GLN A 138 -35.97 -8.01 13.90
C GLN A 138 -36.02 -9.52 14.17
N ALA A 139 -36.74 -10.28 13.34
CA ALA A 139 -36.81 -11.73 13.50
C ALA A 139 -35.45 -12.43 13.34
N LEU A 140 -34.56 -11.89 12.51
CA LEU A 140 -33.19 -12.38 12.38
C LEU A 140 -32.34 -12.02 13.61
N PHE A 141 -32.54 -10.84 14.19
CA PHE A 141 -31.93 -10.45 15.48
C PHE A 141 -32.34 -11.38 16.61
N ASP A 142 -33.63 -11.69 16.71
CA ASP A 142 -34.17 -12.58 17.75
C ASP A 142 -33.59 -14.00 17.63
N LYS A 143 -33.24 -14.41 16.41
CA LYS A 143 -32.54 -15.67 16.10
C LYS A 143 -31.03 -15.58 16.22
N GLU A 144 -30.49 -14.42 16.55
CA GLU A 144 -29.05 -14.11 16.58
C GLU A 144 -28.33 -14.32 15.22
N ASP A 145 -29.07 -14.31 14.10
CA ASP A 145 -28.48 -14.29 12.76
C ASP A 145 -28.09 -12.86 12.38
N PHE A 146 -27.08 -12.36 13.07
CA PHE A 146 -26.60 -11.00 12.94
C PHE A 146 -26.08 -10.68 11.53
N ALA A 147 -25.49 -11.67 10.84
CA ALA A 147 -24.97 -11.46 9.49
C ALA A 147 -26.10 -11.24 8.46
N ALA A 148 -27.21 -11.97 8.58
CA ALA A 148 -28.38 -11.73 7.75
C ALA A 148 -29.10 -10.43 8.15
N ALA A 149 -29.24 -10.18 9.46
CA ALA A 149 -29.86 -8.97 9.98
C ALA A 149 -29.15 -7.70 9.50
N GLU A 150 -27.81 -7.67 9.56
CA GLU A 150 -26.98 -6.54 9.09
C GLU A 150 -27.29 -6.20 7.62
N LYS A 151 -27.39 -7.21 6.76
CA LYS A 151 -27.74 -7.01 5.34
C LYS A 151 -29.16 -6.46 5.17
N VAL A 152 -30.11 -6.95 5.94
CA VAL A 152 -31.52 -6.50 5.88
C VAL A 152 -31.63 -5.05 6.32
N PHE A 153 -31.06 -4.69 7.47
CA PHE A 153 -31.06 -3.30 7.93
C PHE A 153 -30.25 -2.37 7.02
N GLY A 154 -29.16 -2.85 6.43
CA GLY A 154 -28.43 -2.12 5.39
C GLY A 154 -29.26 -1.82 4.14
N ARG A 155 -30.14 -2.74 3.73
CA ARG A 155 -31.13 -2.48 2.65
C ARG A 155 -32.11 -1.38 3.05
N ILE A 156 -32.61 -1.40 4.28
CA ILE A 156 -33.50 -0.36 4.82
C ILE A 156 -32.79 1.00 4.82
N ALA A 157 -31.60 1.09 5.39
CA ALA A 157 -30.83 2.33 5.49
C ALA A 157 -30.49 2.93 4.11
N LYS A 158 -30.29 2.08 3.09
CA LYS A 158 -30.09 2.52 1.71
C LYS A 158 -31.38 2.99 1.04
N LEU A 159 -32.51 2.35 1.33
CA LEU A 159 -33.81 2.66 0.74
C LEU A 159 -34.43 3.92 1.34
N GLU A 160 -34.34 4.07 2.66
CA GLU A 160 -34.87 5.20 3.42
C GLU A 160 -33.93 5.52 4.60
N PRO A 161 -32.93 6.41 4.39
CA PRO A 161 -32.04 6.85 5.46
C PRO A 161 -32.83 7.46 6.62
N GLY A 162 -32.62 6.97 7.84
CA GLY A 162 -33.35 7.42 9.04
C GLY A 162 -34.69 6.73 9.27
N TYR A 163 -35.00 5.64 8.55
CA TYR A 163 -36.15 4.81 8.85
C TYR A 163 -35.99 4.13 10.22
N LYS A 164 -36.71 4.66 11.21
CA LYS A 164 -36.66 4.20 12.62
C LYS A 164 -35.20 4.13 13.11
N ASP A 165 -34.85 3.05 13.79
CA ASP A 165 -33.52 2.73 14.31
C ASP A 165 -32.75 1.72 13.42
N ALA A 166 -33.17 1.52 12.17
CA ALA A 166 -32.58 0.51 11.29
C ALA A 166 -31.06 0.64 11.14
N SER A 167 -30.53 1.85 10.96
CA SER A 167 -29.08 2.08 10.89
C SER A 167 -28.36 1.70 12.20
N SER A 168 -28.98 2.00 13.35
CA SER A 168 -28.42 1.63 14.65
C SER A 168 -28.45 0.11 14.85
N LEU A 169 -29.54 -0.56 14.45
CA LEU A 169 -29.65 -2.01 14.47
C LEU A 169 -28.64 -2.67 13.51
N GLN A 170 -28.40 -2.09 12.34
CA GLN A 170 -27.34 -2.54 11.44
C GLN A 170 -25.97 -2.50 12.13
N ASP A 171 -25.64 -1.38 12.78
CA ASP A 171 -24.38 -1.24 13.51
C ASP A 171 -24.28 -2.26 14.64
N VAL A 172 -25.35 -2.48 15.41
CA VAL A 172 -25.37 -3.52 16.46
C VAL A 172 -25.17 -4.91 15.86
N ALA A 173 -25.80 -5.23 14.74
CA ALA A 173 -25.67 -6.53 14.07
C ALA A 173 -24.22 -6.78 13.59
N TYR A 174 -23.52 -5.73 13.16
CA TYR A 174 -22.12 -5.83 12.82
C TYR A 174 -21.21 -5.98 14.06
N LEU A 175 -21.48 -5.20 15.12
CA LEU A 175 -20.60 -5.09 16.28
C LEU A 175 -20.75 -6.23 17.29
N GLU A 176 -21.97 -6.73 17.51
CA GLU A 176 -22.26 -7.73 18.55
C GLU A 176 -21.50 -9.05 18.32
N PRO A 177 -21.45 -9.63 17.11
CA PRO A 177 -20.68 -10.85 16.87
C PRO A 177 -19.18 -10.67 17.12
N LEU A 178 -18.63 -9.52 16.73
CA LEU A 178 -17.21 -9.19 16.94
C LEU A 178 -16.91 -9.02 18.43
N TYR A 179 -17.79 -8.35 19.16
CA TYR A 179 -17.69 -8.20 20.62
C TYR A 179 -17.75 -9.56 21.33
N ARG A 180 -18.72 -10.42 20.97
CA ARG A 180 -18.85 -11.79 21.51
C ARG A 180 -17.63 -12.65 21.18
N THR A 181 -17.11 -12.54 19.96
CA THR A 181 -15.86 -13.21 19.55
C THR A 181 -14.70 -12.75 20.42
N GLY A 182 -14.53 -11.44 20.60
CA GLY A 182 -13.47 -10.89 21.45
C GLY A 182 -13.54 -11.40 22.89
N ARG A 183 -14.75 -11.50 23.46
CA ARG A 183 -14.97 -12.08 24.79
C ARG A 183 -14.63 -13.56 24.85
N SER A 184 -15.11 -14.36 23.90
CA SER A 184 -14.81 -15.79 23.84
C SER A 184 -13.31 -16.06 23.71
N GLU A 185 -12.61 -15.27 22.90
CA GLU A 185 -11.15 -15.39 22.73
C GLU A 185 -10.40 -14.94 23.98
N LEU A 186 -10.87 -13.89 24.67
CA LEU A 186 -10.31 -13.45 25.95
C LEU A 186 -10.46 -14.52 27.04
N GLU A 187 -11.65 -15.13 27.15
CA GLU A 187 -11.93 -16.24 28.07
C GLU A 187 -11.07 -17.48 27.75
N SER A 188 -10.74 -17.69 26.47
CA SER A 188 -9.87 -18.77 26.01
C SER A 188 -8.37 -18.47 26.15
N GLY A 189 -7.99 -17.27 26.62
CA GLY A 189 -6.59 -16.84 26.74
C GLY A 189 -5.91 -16.46 25.42
N ASN A 190 -6.66 -16.38 24.32
CA ASN A 190 -6.17 -15.98 23.00
C ASN A 190 -6.17 -14.44 22.89
N TYR A 191 -5.30 -13.80 23.66
CA TYR A 191 -5.33 -12.35 23.88
C TYR A 191 -5.15 -11.55 22.60
N ARG A 192 -4.35 -12.01 21.61
CA ARG A 192 -4.16 -11.25 20.36
C ARG A 192 -5.41 -11.27 19.51
N LYS A 193 -6.08 -12.43 19.38
CA LYS A 193 -7.36 -12.54 18.68
C LYS A 193 -8.44 -11.68 19.34
N ALA A 194 -8.52 -11.73 20.68
CA ALA A 194 -9.44 -10.90 21.44
C ALA A 194 -9.19 -9.41 21.20
N TYR A 195 -7.94 -8.97 21.29
CA TYR A 195 -7.55 -7.59 20.99
C TYR A 195 -7.92 -7.16 19.57
N ALA A 196 -7.69 -8.03 18.58
CA ALA A 196 -8.04 -7.75 17.19
C ALA A 196 -9.55 -7.62 16.99
N ALA A 197 -10.35 -8.48 17.62
CA ALA A 197 -11.82 -8.40 17.57
C ALA A 197 -12.33 -7.10 18.22
N PHE A 198 -11.85 -6.77 19.42
CA PHE A 198 -12.22 -5.53 20.09
C PHE A 198 -11.75 -4.28 19.34
N THR A 199 -10.59 -4.32 18.68
CA THR A 199 -10.12 -3.21 17.85
C THR A 199 -11.07 -2.96 16.68
N LYS A 200 -11.53 -4.01 15.98
CA LYS A 200 -12.53 -3.86 14.90
C LYS A 200 -13.84 -3.26 15.39
N VAL A 201 -14.28 -3.60 16.61
CA VAL A 201 -15.45 -2.98 17.24
C VAL A 201 -15.21 -1.48 17.47
N MET A 202 -14.06 -1.14 18.07
CA MET A 202 -13.72 0.24 18.40
C MET A 202 -13.49 1.15 17.17
N ASP A 203 -12.98 0.59 16.07
CA ASP A 203 -12.78 1.32 14.81
C ASP A 203 -14.11 1.85 14.24
N LYS A 204 -15.21 1.14 14.50
CA LYS A 204 -16.56 1.52 14.08
C LYS A 204 -17.31 2.30 15.17
N ASN A 205 -17.21 1.88 16.43
CA ASN A 205 -17.78 2.58 17.58
C ASN A 205 -16.92 2.35 18.83
N SER A 206 -16.14 3.37 19.18
CA SER A 206 -15.22 3.34 20.33
C SER A 206 -15.91 3.26 21.70
N ALA A 207 -17.21 3.61 21.77
CA ALA A 207 -18.03 3.57 22.97
C ALA A 207 -18.97 2.35 23.03
N TYR A 208 -18.78 1.35 22.15
CA TYR A 208 -19.62 0.16 22.14
C TYR A 208 -19.35 -0.69 23.40
N LYS A 209 -20.32 -0.69 24.33
CA LYS A 209 -20.25 -1.42 25.61
C LYS A 209 -18.94 -1.10 26.37
N ASP A 210 -18.32 -2.11 26.97
CA ASP A 210 -17.08 -2.08 27.72
C ASP A 210 -15.84 -2.45 26.87
N THR A 211 -15.96 -2.41 25.54
CA THR A 211 -14.92 -2.87 24.61
C THR A 211 -13.54 -2.24 24.86
N ASN A 212 -13.48 -0.94 25.19
CA ASN A 212 -12.21 -0.29 25.50
C ASN A 212 -11.53 -0.91 26.73
N THR A 213 -12.29 -1.17 27.80
CA THR A 213 -11.80 -1.80 29.02
C THR A 213 -11.32 -3.22 28.74
N LEU A 214 -12.12 -4.03 28.05
CA LEU A 214 -11.76 -5.40 27.67
C LEU A 214 -10.52 -5.44 26.77
N ARG A 215 -10.39 -4.49 25.84
CA ARG A 215 -9.19 -4.37 25.01
C ARG A 215 -7.95 -4.04 25.86
N GLN A 216 -8.02 -3.15 26.84
CA GLN A 216 -6.88 -2.90 27.74
C GLN A 216 -6.56 -4.12 28.63
N GLU A 217 -7.58 -4.86 29.04
CA GLU A 217 -7.40 -6.10 29.78
C GLU A 217 -6.66 -7.16 28.94
N THR A 218 -7.01 -7.33 27.66
CA THR A 218 -6.29 -8.24 26.75
C THR A 218 -4.80 -7.88 26.67
N LEU A 219 -4.47 -6.58 26.53
CA LEU A 219 -3.08 -6.14 26.53
C LEU A 219 -2.37 -6.44 27.84
N THR A 220 -3.01 -6.18 28.98
CA THR A 220 -2.41 -6.40 30.29
C THR A 220 -2.14 -7.88 30.55
N LYS A 221 -3.10 -8.76 30.20
CA LYS A 221 -2.98 -10.21 30.41
C LYS A 221 -2.08 -10.90 29.39
N GLY A 222 -2.05 -10.42 28.16
CA GLY A 222 -1.24 -10.98 27.08
C GLY A 222 0.14 -10.36 26.93
N GLN A 223 0.51 -9.38 27.76
CA GLN A 223 1.80 -8.69 27.62
C GLN A 223 2.96 -9.67 27.83
N PHE A 224 3.92 -9.63 26.91
CA PHE A 224 5.17 -10.36 26.94
C PHE A 224 6.35 -9.43 27.19
N ASN A 225 6.91 -9.49 28.38
CA ASN A 225 8.00 -8.63 28.80
C ASN A 225 9.36 -9.28 28.48
N VAL A 226 10.13 -8.67 27.58
CA VAL A 226 11.48 -9.11 27.21
C VAL A 226 12.52 -8.17 27.80
N ALA A 227 13.40 -8.70 28.64
CA ALA A 227 14.59 -8.00 29.10
C ALA A 227 15.72 -8.14 28.08
N VAL A 228 16.40 -7.03 27.75
CA VAL A 228 17.57 -7.06 26.86
C VAL A 228 18.84 -6.89 27.68
N LEU A 229 19.69 -7.91 27.69
CA LEU A 229 21.01 -7.85 28.33
C LEU A 229 22.06 -7.25 27.39
N PRO A 230 23.21 -6.80 27.94
CA PRO A 230 24.37 -6.45 27.14
C PRO A 230 24.75 -7.61 26.21
N PHE A 231 24.92 -7.28 24.94
CA PHE A 231 25.53 -8.21 23.99
C PHE A 231 27.01 -8.33 24.30
N THR A 232 27.60 -9.50 24.09
CA THR A 232 29.03 -9.70 24.29
C THR A 232 29.79 -9.69 22.96
N SER A 233 31.10 -9.47 23.03
CA SER A 233 32.01 -9.58 21.90
C SER A 233 33.43 -9.80 22.43
N SER A 234 34.39 -10.07 21.53
CA SER A 234 35.82 -9.99 21.92
C SER A 234 36.16 -8.60 22.47
N ASP A 235 37.09 -8.49 23.42
CA ASP A 235 37.43 -7.22 24.12
C ASP A 235 37.66 -6.01 23.19
N LYS A 236 38.17 -6.24 21.98
CA LYS A 236 38.43 -5.20 20.96
C LYS A 236 37.16 -4.61 20.31
N GLN A 237 36.00 -5.22 20.55
CA GLN A 237 34.73 -4.91 19.88
C GLN A 237 33.61 -4.56 20.87
N SER A 238 33.92 -4.20 22.11
CA SER A 238 32.92 -3.87 23.14
C SER A 238 31.97 -2.75 22.69
N ALA A 239 32.52 -1.70 22.06
CA ALA A 239 31.74 -0.58 21.52
C ALA A 239 30.75 -1.01 20.41
N LEU A 240 31.08 -2.04 19.62
CA LEU A 240 30.17 -2.60 18.62
C LEU A 240 29.03 -3.36 19.29
N ALA A 241 29.30 -4.13 20.34
CA ALA A 241 28.27 -4.85 21.08
C ALA A 241 27.24 -3.90 21.72
N SER A 242 27.68 -2.77 22.26
CA SER A 242 26.78 -1.71 22.74
C SER A 242 25.90 -1.13 21.63
N LYS A 243 26.46 -0.92 20.41
CA LYS A 243 25.67 -0.50 19.25
C LYS A 243 24.66 -1.56 18.84
N VAL A 244 25.04 -2.83 18.82
CA VAL A 244 24.12 -3.95 18.54
C VAL A 244 22.97 -3.96 19.55
N LYS A 245 23.24 -3.82 20.86
CA LYS A 245 22.21 -3.72 21.90
C LYS A 245 21.23 -2.57 21.62
N ALA A 246 21.76 -1.37 21.34
CA ALA A 246 20.93 -0.20 21.06
C ALA A 246 20.03 -0.41 19.83
N HIS A 247 20.59 -0.91 18.72
CA HIS A 247 19.81 -1.21 17.51
C HIS A 247 18.82 -2.35 17.72
N ALA A 248 19.16 -3.36 18.53
CA ALA A 248 18.26 -4.44 18.93
C ALA A 248 17.02 -3.91 19.63
N MET A 249 17.22 -3.05 20.64
CA MET A 249 16.12 -2.44 21.38
C MET A 249 15.25 -1.55 20.49
N THR A 250 15.87 -0.69 19.67
CA THR A 250 15.13 0.14 18.71
C THR A 250 14.31 -0.73 17.77
N ALA A 251 14.91 -1.77 17.18
CA ALA A 251 14.22 -2.66 16.27
C ALA A 251 13.03 -3.37 16.95
N LEU A 252 13.19 -3.86 18.18
CA LEU A 252 12.11 -4.49 18.94
C LEU A 252 10.96 -3.53 19.27
N ILE A 253 11.25 -2.27 19.58
CA ILE A 253 10.23 -1.23 19.81
C ILE A 253 9.52 -0.87 18.49
N GLU A 254 10.27 -0.78 17.39
CA GLU A 254 9.75 -0.45 16.05
C GLU A 254 8.88 -1.54 15.43
N VAL A 255 8.92 -2.77 15.95
CA VAL A 255 7.97 -3.83 15.59
C VAL A 255 6.52 -3.39 15.83
N LYS A 256 6.28 -2.48 16.79
CA LYS A 256 4.94 -1.98 17.15
C LYS A 256 3.95 -3.10 17.50
N ASP A 257 4.45 -4.18 18.07
CA ASP A 257 3.61 -5.25 18.62
C ASP A 257 3.07 -4.79 20.00
N PRO A 258 1.76 -4.58 20.17
CA PRO A 258 1.21 -4.05 21.42
C PRO A 258 1.34 -5.04 22.59
N PHE A 259 1.64 -6.31 22.32
CA PHE A 259 1.90 -7.32 23.33
C PHE A 259 3.38 -7.44 23.68
N LEU A 260 4.30 -6.84 22.93
CA LEU A 260 5.73 -6.88 23.26
C LEU A 260 6.11 -5.65 24.08
N LYS A 261 6.64 -5.87 25.28
CA LYS A 261 7.27 -4.80 26.07
C LYS A 261 8.75 -5.10 26.26
N VAL A 262 9.57 -4.19 25.78
CA VAL A 262 11.03 -4.29 25.86
C VAL A 262 11.50 -3.52 27.09
N VAL A 263 12.36 -4.13 27.88
CA VAL A 263 12.91 -3.54 29.11
C VAL A 263 14.43 -3.55 29.05
N ASP A 264 15.03 -2.37 29.20
CA ASP A 264 16.48 -2.21 29.37
C ASP A 264 16.83 -2.26 30.86
N ARG A 265 17.36 -3.40 31.30
CA ARG A 265 17.60 -3.63 32.72
C ARG A 265 18.85 -2.91 33.25
N GLU A 266 19.85 -2.67 32.42
CA GLU A 266 21.06 -1.92 32.79
C GLU A 266 20.74 -0.45 33.07
N ASN A 267 19.90 0.18 32.24
CA ASN A 267 19.45 1.54 32.47
C ASN A 267 18.49 1.66 33.67
N LEU A 268 17.70 0.62 33.96
CA LEU A 268 16.87 0.57 35.16
C LEU A 268 17.71 0.46 36.43
N GLU A 269 18.79 -0.31 36.44
CA GLU A 269 19.71 -0.42 37.58
C GLU A 269 20.31 0.94 37.92
N ARG A 270 20.83 1.68 36.93
CA ARG A 270 21.34 3.05 37.14
C ARG A 270 20.28 3.99 37.73
N ILE A 271 19.04 3.93 37.23
CA ILE A 271 17.93 4.75 37.76
C ILE A 271 17.56 4.33 39.19
N LEU A 272 17.55 3.03 39.49
CA LEU A 272 17.26 2.52 40.83
C LEU A 272 18.39 2.85 41.82
N GLU A 273 19.65 2.80 41.38
CA GLU A 273 20.81 3.27 42.16
C GLU A 273 20.71 4.77 42.42
N GLU A 274 20.36 5.58 41.43
CA GLU A 274 20.13 7.03 41.59
C GLU A 274 18.96 7.32 42.56
N GLN A 275 17.84 6.60 42.45
CA GLN A 275 16.71 6.72 43.38
C GLN A 275 17.06 6.23 44.79
N ARG A 276 17.89 5.18 44.91
CA ARG A 276 18.39 4.69 46.20
C ARG A 276 19.35 5.69 46.84
N LEU A 277 20.29 6.27 46.10
CA LEU A 277 21.17 7.34 46.57
C LEU A 277 20.39 8.59 47.00
N SER A 278 19.24 8.86 46.36
CA SER A 278 18.28 9.89 46.78
C SER A 278 17.51 9.54 48.06
N LEU A 279 17.43 8.27 48.45
CA LEU A 279 16.63 7.76 49.57
C LEU A 279 17.48 7.18 50.72
N SER A 280 18.78 6.96 50.51
CA SER A 280 19.69 6.23 51.42
C SER A 280 20.29 7.15 52.49
N GLY A 281 19.43 7.63 53.38
CA GLY A 281 19.82 7.88 54.76
C GLY A 281 20.02 6.59 55.56
N VAL A 282 19.39 5.47 55.18
CA VAL A 282 19.55 4.14 55.82
C VAL A 282 19.08 3.08 54.82
N VAL A 283 19.89 2.06 54.50
CA VAL A 283 19.57 0.62 54.40
C VAL A 283 20.80 -0.13 53.84
N ASP A 284 21.13 -1.25 54.49
CA ASP A 284 22.25 -2.17 54.24
C ASP A 284 22.23 -2.84 52.84
N GLU A 285 23.41 -3.01 52.25
CA GLU A 285 23.66 -2.89 50.81
C GLU A 285 23.64 -4.20 49.99
N GLN A 286 23.71 -5.40 50.58
CA GLN A 286 24.34 -6.50 49.82
C GLN A 286 23.52 -7.73 49.40
N THR A 287 22.19 -7.80 49.60
CA THR A 287 21.46 -9.05 49.23
C THR A 287 20.21 -8.88 48.35
N ALA A 288 19.85 -7.66 47.93
CA ALA A 288 18.63 -7.43 47.13
C ALA A 288 18.84 -7.46 45.60
N VAL A 289 20.08 -7.45 45.11
CA VAL A 289 20.37 -7.08 43.71
C VAL A 289 20.09 -8.22 42.73
N ARG A 290 20.55 -9.46 42.94
CA ARG A 290 20.41 -10.50 41.90
C ARG A 290 18.99 -11.06 41.73
N ALA A 291 18.16 -11.03 42.77
CA ALA A 291 16.78 -11.53 42.72
C ALA A 291 15.77 -10.49 42.17
N GLY A 292 16.04 -9.20 42.32
CA GLY A 292 15.21 -8.11 41.76
C GLY A 292 15.41 -7.87 40.25
N ASN A 293 16.58 -8.23 39.72
CA ASN A 293 17.05 -7.87 38.37
C ASN A 293 16.21 -8.41 37.19
N LEU A 294 15.42 -9.45 37.41
CA LEU A 294 14.62 -10.11 36.37
C LEU A 294 13.11 -10.05 36.64
N MET A 295 12.71 -9.40 37.73
CA MET A 295 11.34 -9.38 38.20
C MET A 295 10.42 -8.70 37.17
N GLY A 296 9.42 -9.44 36.70
CA GLY A 296 8.43 -8.99 35.72
C GLY A 296 8.80 -9.18 34.25
N ALA A 297 10.02 -9.63 33.89
CA ALA A 297 10.30 -10.11 32.54
C ALA A 297 9.97 -11.61 32.43
N GLN A 298 9.45 -12.04 31.29
CA GLN A 298 9.18 -13.46 31.00
C GLN A 298 10.32 -14.12 30.23
N ALA A 299 11.07 -13.34 29.46
CA ALA A 299 12.22 -13.83 28.73
C ALA A 299 13.37 -12.80 28.71
N VAL A 300 14.57 -13.32 28.47
CA VAL A 300 15.79 -12.53 28.30
C VAL A 300 16.34 -12.71 26.89
N LEU A 301 16.57 -11.60 26.21
CA LEU A 301 17.37 -11.53 25.00
C LEU A 301 18.84 -11.29 25.36
N MET A 302 19.70 -12.14 24.84
CA MET A 302 21.16 -11.99 24.92
C MET A 302 21.79 -12.49 23.62
N GLY A 303 23.00 -12.04 23.33
CA GLY A 303 23.70 -12.46 22.13
C GLY A 303 25.16 -12.03 22.09
N ASP A 304 25.86 -12.53 21.09
CA ASP A 304 27.30 -12.41 20.93
C ASP A 304 27.62 -11.99 19.50
N VAL A 305 28.46 -10.96 19.35
CA VAL A 305 29.03 -10.60 18.04
C VAL A 305 30.08 -11.65 17.70
N VAL A 306 29.71 -12.59 16.83
CA VAL A 306 30.55 -13.74 16.43
C VAL A 306 31.70 -13.28 15.54
N SER A 307 31.40 -12.44 14.55
CA SER A 307 32.41 -11.90 13.65
C SER A 307 32.04 -10.51 13.16
N TYR A 308 33.03 -9.65 13.03
CA TYR A 308 32.89 -8.32 12.48
C TYR A 308 34.10 -7.97 11.62
N GLN A 309 33.84 -7.50 10.39
CA GLN A 309 34.89 -7.09 9.46
C GLN A 309 34.49 -5.81 8.74
N GLU A 310 35.33 -4.78 8.87
CA GLU A 310 35.33 -3.62 8.00
C GLU A 310 36.40 -3.82 6.94
N LEU A 311 36.00 -3.81 5.67
CA LEU A 311 36.88 -3.95 4.51
C LEU A 311 36.82 -2.63 3.72
N PRO A 312 37.56 -1.59 4.13
CA PRO A 312 37.71 -0.39 3.33
C PRO A 312 38.54 -0.70 2.08
N GLY A 313 37.97 -0.47 0.91
CA GLY A 313 38.66 -0.71 -0.35
C GLY A 313 39.73 0.33 -0.60
N GLN A 314 40.83 -0.10 -1.21
CA GLN A 314 41.82 0.81 -1.79
C GLN A 314 41.41 1.19 -3.20
N LEU A 315 41.60 2.46 -3.57
CA LEU A 315 41.36 2.95 -4.92
C LEU A 315 42.33 2.27 -5.90
N ARG A 316 41.78 1.42 -6.76
CA ARG A 316 42.53 0.76 -7.84
C ARG A 316 42.44 1.62 -9.10
N ARG A 317 43.59 1.94 -9.70
CA ARG A 317 43.68 2.65 -10.97
C ARG A 317 44.17 1.72 -12.06
N SER A 318 43.47 1.66 -13.19
CA SER A 318 43.89 0.95 -14.39
C SER A 318 43.96 1.94 -15.55
N THR A 319 45.12 2.04 -16.19
CA THR A 319 45.25 2.83 -17.42
C THR A 319 44.79 1.99 -18.61
N LYS A 320 43.89 2.55 -19.39
CA LYS A 320 43.29 1.93 -20.57
C LYS A 320 43.65 2.74 -21.81
N GLU A 321 43.78 2.04 -22.91
CA GLU A 321 43.95 2.64 -24.22
C GLU A 321 42.59 2.92 -24.85
N GLY A 322 42.47 4.05 -25.51
CA GLY A 322 41.30 4.46 -26.26
C GLY A 322 41.67 5.37 -27.43
N TYR A 323 40.65 5.99 -28.01
CA TYR A 323 40.82 6.94 -29.10
C TYR A 323 40.02 8.20 -28.82
N GLU A 324 40.56 9.37 -29.16
CA GLU A 324 39.80 10.61 -29.19
C GLU A 324 39.45 10.96 -30.64
N SER A 325 38.17 11.10 -30.93
CA SER A 325 37.69 11.53 -32.25
C SER A 325 37.90 13.03 -32.45
N TYR A 326 38.43 13.45 -33.60
CA TYR A 326 38.56 14.85 -33.98
C TYR A 326 38.17 15.03 -35.46
N ARG A 327 37.79 16.25 -35.84
CA ARG A 327 37.35 16.57 -37.20
C ARG A 327 38.46 17.32 -37.92
N VAL A 328 38.79 16.89 -39.13
CA VAL A 328 39.74 17.57 -40.02
C VAL A 328 38.98 18.10 -41.21
N GLU A 329 39.18 19.38 -41.55
CA GLU A 329 38.64 19.98 -42.76
C GLU A 329 39.42 19.46 -43.98
N GLN A 330 38.70 19.02 -45.00
CA GLN A 330 39.26 18.60 -46.27
C GLN A 330 38.54 19.31 -47.41
N LEU A 331 39.28 19.58 -48.48
CA LEU A 331 38.77 20.15 -49.71
C LEU A 331 38.44 19.03 -50.68
N ASN A 332 37.22 19.01 -51.19
CA ASN A 332 36.90 18.16 -52.33
C ASN A 332 37.62 18.72 -53.56
N LYS A 333 38.59 17.96 -54.09
CA LYS A 333 39.44 18.38 -55.21
C LYS A 333 38.68 18.56 -56.53
N GLU A 334 37.46 18.02 -56.62
CA GLU A 334 36.63 18.08 -57.82
C GLU A 334 35.59 19.21 -57.75
N THR A 335 35.03 19.50 -56.56
CA THR A 335 33.98 20.52 -56.39
C THR A 335 34.44 21.80 -55.71
N GLY A 336 35.63 21.81 -55.09
CA GLY A 336 36.13 22.94 -54.30
C GLY A 336 35.42 23.14 -52.95
N GLU A 337 34.49 22.26 -52.57
CA GLU A 337 33.73 22.38 -51.32
C GLU A 337 34.51 21.82 -50.12
N LYS A 338 34.36 22.48 -48.98
CA LYS A 338 34.93 22.04 -47.69
C LYS A 338 34.01 21.01 -47.03
N TYR A 339 34.57 19.88 -46.63
CA TYR A 339 33.88 18.87 -45.83
C TYR A 339 34.75 18.42 -44.66
N TYR A 340 34.14 17.86 -43.62
CA TYR A 340 34.85 17.42 -42.43
C TYR A 340 34.93 15.90 -42.37
N VAL A 341 36.13 15.37 -42.14
CA VAL A 341 36.36 13.94 -41.93
C VAL A 341 36.69 13.69 -40.47
N THR A 342 36.02 12.71 -39.86
CA THR A 342 36.36 12.25 -38.50
C THR A 342 37.61 11.38 -38.56
N ARG A 343 38.59 11.72 -37.73
CA ARG A 343 39.82 10.95 -37.49
C ARG A 343 39.93 10.60 -36.02
N TYR A 344 40.78 9.63 -35.70
CA TYR A 344 40.93 9.09 -34.35
C TYR A 344 42.40 9.09 -33.97
N LYS A 345 42.75 9.74 -32.87
CA LYS A 345 44.11 9.71 -32.32
C LYS A 345 44.15 8.76 -31.12
N PRO A 346 45.19 7.92 -30.96
CA PRO A 346 45.33 7.06 -29.80
C PRO A 346 45.56 7.92 -28.55
N VAL A 347 44.86 7.59 -27.47
CA VAL A 347 44.93 8.28 -26.18
C VAL A 347 44.84 7.26 -25.05
N THR A 348 45.18 7.67 -23.83
CA THR A 348 44.98 6.85 -22.63
C THR A 348 43.98 7.54 -21.71
N TYR A 349 43.17 6.74 -21.03
CA TYR A 349 42.30 7.19 -19.95
C TYR A 349 42.48 6.27 -18.74
N ASN A 350 42.05 6.71 -17.56
CA ASN A 350 42.19 5.94 -16.33
C ASN A 350 40.81 5.48 -15.85
N GLU A 351 40.66 4.19 -15.58
CA GLU A 351 39.53 3.64 -14.86
C GLU A 351 39.90 3.49 -13.38
N TYR A 352 38.96 3.81 -12.52
CA TYR A 352 39.10 3.79 -11.07
C TYR A 352 38.04 2.88 -10.49
N TYR A 353 38.45 1.96 -9.61
CA TYR A 353 37.55 1.07 -8.88
C TYR A 353 37.89 1.10 -7.40
N GLN A 354 36.87 1.28 -6.55
CA GLN A 354 36.98 1.16 -5.11
C GLN A 354 35.70 0.53 -4.57
N GLU A 355 35.82 -0.38 -3.60
CA GLU A 355 34.69 -1.06 -2.96
C GLU A 355 34.88 -1.05 -1.44
N ASN A 356 33.90 -0.51 -0.71
CA ASN A 356 33.84 -0.66 0.74
C ASN A 356 32.84 -1.75 1.08
N LYS A 357 33.19 -2.61 2.04
CA LYS A 357 32.33 -3.70 2.50
C LYS A 357 32.37 -3.84 4.01
N VAL A 358 31.23 -4.13 4.63
CA VAL A 358 31.10 -4.47 6.04
C VAL A 358 30.38 -5.80 6.17
N LEU A 359 30.88 -6.67 7.03
CA LEU A 359 30.26 -7.96 7.38
C LEU A 359 30.06 -8.05 8.89
N LEU A 360 28.89 -8.54 9.31
CA LEU A 360 28.55 -8.80 10.70
C LEU A 360 27.88 -10.17 10.81
N SER A 361 28.36 -10.98 11.77
CA SER A 361 27.69 -12.20 12.21
C SER A 361 27.33 -12.04 13.67
N LEU A 362 26.04 -12.18 13.97
CA LEU A 362 25.45 -12.04 15.29
C LEU A 362 24.78 -13.35 15.69
N ASN A 363 25.19 -13.94 16.80
CA ASN A 363 24.41 -14.98 17.47
C ASN A 363 23.51 -14.31 18.50
N PHE A 364 22.24 -14.70 18.57
CA PHE A 364 21.35 -14.28 19.65
C PHE A 364 20.45 -15.41 20.10
N ARG A 365 20.00 -15.32 21.35
CA ARG A 365 19.05 -16.24 21.96
C ARG A 365 18.05 -15.52 22.82
N LEU A 366 16.82 -16.05 22.82
CA LEU A 366 15.75 -15.68 23.73
C LEU A 366 15.57 -16.84 24.71
N VAL A 367 15.69 -16.56 26.00
CA VAL A 367 15.64 -17.58 27.06
C VAL A 367 14.49 -17.29 28.00
N SER A 368 13.65 -18.28 28.28
CA SER A 368 12.58 -18.22 29.27
C SER A 368 13.16 -18.05 30.67
N LEU A 369 12.68 -17.05 31.42
CA LEU A 369 13.10 -16.84 32.81
C LEU A 369 12.44 -17.80 33.79
N GLU A 370 11.27 -18.32 33.44
CA GLU A 370 10.53 -19.26 34.27
C GLU A 370 11.12 -20.67 34.20
N THR A 371 11.48 -21.11 32.98
CA THR A 371 11.89 -22.51 32.73
C THR A 371 13.38 -22.67 32.43
N GLY A 372 14.08 -21.58 32.10
CA GLY A 372 15.45 -21.64 31.58
C GLY A 372 15.56 -22.17 30.15
N GLU A 373 14.44 -22.49 29.49
CA GLU A 373 14.41 -23.00 28.13
C GLU A 373 14.85 -21.95 27.11
N VAL A 374 15.65 -22.36 26.12
CA VAL A 374 15.99 -21.52 24.96
C VAL A 374 14.78 -21.52 24.01
N LEU A 375 14.01 -20.44 24.05
CA LEU A 375 12.82 -20.26 23.21
C LEU A 375 13.20 -20.06 21.73
N LEU A 376 14.31 -19.37 21.49
CA LEU A 376 14.82 -19.07 20.15
C LEU A 376 16.34 -18.97 20.21
N SER A 377 17.05 -19.52 19.23
CA SER A 377 18.47 -19.26 19.01
C SER A 377 18.75 -19.21 17.52
N LYS A 378 19.40 -18.13 17.06
CA LYS A 378 19.72 -17.92 15.65
C LYS A 378 21.06 -17.21 15.50
N VAL A 379 21.73 -17.54 14.41
CA VAL A 379 22.86 -16.77 13.87
C VAL A 379 22.37 -15.98 12.67
N VAL A 380 22.62 -14.68 12.66
CA VAL A 380 22.28 -13.78 11.57
C VAL A 380 23.56 -13.20 11.00
N GLU A 381 23.76 -13.44 9.71
CA GLU A 381 24.88 -12.91 8.94
C GLU A 381 24.36 -11.88 7.94
N LYS A 382 24.91 -10.67 8.01
CA LYS A 382 24.57 -9.58 7.10
C LYS A 382 25.82 -8.91 6.59
N GLN A 383 25.71 -8.38 5.37
CA GLN A 383 26.74 -7.57 4.76
C GLN A 383 26.12 -6.38 4.05
N ALA A 384 26.86 -5.27 4.00
CA ALA A 384 26.58 -4.13 3.14
C ALA A 384 27.84 -3.77 2.39
N GLN A 385 27.69 -3.38 1.13
CA GLN A 385 28.80 -2.95 0.30
C GLN A 385 28.36 -1.81 -0.62
N ASP A 386 29.31 -0.97 -0.97
CA ASP A 386 29.16 0.07 -1.98
C ASP A 386 30.43 0.13 -2.81
N HIS A 387 30.30 0.49 -4.08
CA HIS A 387 31.44 0.61 -4.97
C HIS A 387 31.34 1.82 -5.89
N ALA A 388 32.49 2.40 -6.19
CA ALA A 388 32.66 3.45 -7.18
C ALA A 388 33.49 2.89 -8.34
N TYR A 389 32.89 2.88 -9.55
CA TYR A 389 33.57 2.51 -10.78
C TYR A 389 33.39 3.60 -11.83
N TYR A 390 34.47 4.31 -12.18
CA TYR A 390 34.41 5.47 -13.06
C TYR A 390 35.67 5.64 -13.91
N ALA A 391 35.54 6.37 -15.01
CA ALA A 391 36.64 6.74 -15.87
C ALA A 391 37.01 8.23 -15.70
N SER A 392 38.30 8.54 -15.82
CA SER A 392 38.80 9.91 -15.97
C SER A 392 39.63 10.02 -17.24
N TYR A 393 39.39 11.09 -17.97
CA TYR A 393 40.11 11.44 -19.18
C TYR A 393 40.26 12.96 -19.23
N ASP A 394 41.49 13.42 -19.45
CA ASP A 394 41.86 14.84 -19.40
C ASP A 394 41.58 15.55 -20.74
N GLY A 395 41.39 14.81 -21.82
CA GLY A 395 41.03 15.34 -23.12
C GLY A 395 39.52 15.55 -23.30
N ASN A 396 39.06 15.50 -24.55
CA ASN A 396 37.64 15.67 -24.87
C ASN A 396 36.84 14.39 -24.54
N LYS A 397 36.19 14.38 -23.38
CA LYS A 397 35.37 13.26 -22.86
C LYS A 397 34.26 12.83 -23.81
N GLU A 398 33.62 13.77 -24.52
CA GLU A 398 32.55 13.46 -25.48
C GLU A 398 33.06 12.77 -26.74
N ALA A 399 34.34 12.95 -27.03
CA ALA A 399 35.04 12.36 -28.16
C ALA A 399 35.83 11.10 -27.79
N LEU A 400 35.85 10.69 -26.52
CA LEU A 400 36.55 9.48 -26.07
C LEU A 400 35.80 8.23 -26.52
N LEU A 401 36.54 7.29 -27.10
CA LEU A 401 36.06 6.02 -27.60
C LEU A 401 36.96 4.88 -27.07
N PRO A 402 36.38 3.74 -26.66
CA PRO A 402 37.16 2.60 -26.21
C PRO A 402 37.93 1.95 -27.37
N LYS A 403 38.95 1.16 -27.02
CA LYS A 403 39.69 0.29 -27.94
C LYS A 403 39.09 -1.12 -27.93
N TRP A 404 38.91 -1.73 -29.10
CA TRP A 404 38.49 -3.11 -29.27
C TRP A 404 39.35 -3.79 -30.34
N ASN A 405 39.97 -4.94 -30.01
CA ASN A 405 40.82 -5.71 -30.93
C ASN A 405 41.87 -4.87 -31.68
N GLY A 406 42.53 -3.94 -30.98
CA GLY A 406 43.57 -3.11 -31.60
C GLY A 406 43.06 -1.85 -32.31
N ASN A 407 41.74 -1.70 -32.50
CA ASN A 407 41.12 -0.61 -33.27
C ASN A 407 40.13 0.20 -32.43
N VAL A 408 39.67 1.33 -32.99
CA VAL A 408 38.59 2.13 -32.37
C VAL A 408 37.28 1.34 -32.34
N ASP A 409 36.64 1.29 -31.17
CA ASP A 409 35.32 0.68 -31.03
C ASP A 409 34.23 1.72 -31.28
N LEU A 410 33.52 1.58 -32.40
CA LEU A 410 32.46 2.50 -32.83
C LEU A 410 31.06 1.99 -32.48
N ARG A 411 30.94 0.85 -31.79
CA ARG A 411 29.63 0.30 -31.44
C ARG A 411 28.91 1.22 -30.46
N ASP A 412 27.61 1.42 -30.68
CA ASP A 412 26.80 2.33 -29.85
C ASP A 412 26.75 1.92 -28.37
N ASN A 413 26.75 0.62 -28.08
CA ASN A 413 26.79 0.13 -26.70
C ASN A 413 28.11 0.47 -26.00
N ALA A 414 29.26 0.25 -26.65
CA ALA A 414 30.58 0.58 -26.10
C ALA A 414 30.71 2.08 -25.83
N ARG A 415 30.15 2.92 -26.71
CA ARG A 415 30.10 4.37 -26.52
C ARG A 415 29.22 4.78 -25.34
N ARG A 416 28.05 4.12 -25.17
CA ARG A 416 27.18 4.33 -24.00
C ARG A 416 27.84 3.91 -22.70
N GLU A 417 28.52 2.77 -22.68
CA GLU A 417 29.27 2.28 -21.52
C GLU A 417 30.39 3.25 -21.14
N MET A 418 31.18 3.72 -22.11
CA MET A 418 32.22 4.72 -21.89
C MET A 418 31.65 6.01 -21.27
N ARG A 419 30.53 6.51 -21.83
CA ARG A 419 29.83 7.68 -21.28
C ARG A 419 29.30 7.42 -19.88
N SER A 420 28.79 6.22 -19.62
CA SER A 420 28.34 5.81 -18.29
C SER A 420 29.50 5.85 -17.29
N LEU A 421 30.70 5.37 -17.66
CA LEU A 421 31.88 5.40 -16.81
C LEU A 421 32.39 6.82 -16.56
N LEU A 422 32.40 7.68 -17.57
CA LEU A 422 32.84 9.08 -17.44
C LEU A 422 31.91 9.91 -16.56
N ASN A 423 30.61 9.56 -16.56
CA ASN A 423 29.56 10.23 -15.79
C ASN A 423 29.22 9.52 -14.47
N ALA A 424 29.85 8.37 -14.17
CA ALA A 424 29.59 7.60 -12.96
C ALA A 424 29.96 8.41 -11.70
N SER A 425 29.20 8.20 -10.63
CA SER A 425 29.49 8.80 -9.33
C SER A 425 30.86 8.36 -8.82
N ARG A 426 31.58 9.32 -8.24
CA ARG A 426 32.85 9.06 -7.52
C ARG A 426 32.62 8.93 -6.02
N SER A 427 31.37 9.10 -5.56
CA SER A 427 31.01 8.96 -4.16
C SER A 427 31.00 7.49 -3.79
N LEU A 428 31.55 7.20 -2.62
CA LEU A 428 31.59 5.88 -2.03
C LEU A 428 31.11 6.01 -0.58
N LYS A 429 30.12 5.21 -0.18
CA LYS A 429 29.66 5.18 1.20
C LYS A 429 30.82 4.81 2.12
N PRO A 430 31.07 5.58 3.19
CA PRO A 430 32.07 5.21 4.17
C PRO A 430 31.64 3.93 4.91
N VAL A 431 32.61 3.17 5.42
CA VAL A 431 32.37 1.95 6.20
C VAL A 431 31.45 2.19 7.40
N THR A 432 31.44 3.39 7.98
CA THR A 432 30.54 3.78 9.07
C THR A 432 29.07 3.81 8.65
N THR A 433 28.76 4.28 7.44
CA THR A 433 27.39 4.25 6.89
C THR A 433 26.97 2.81 6.60
N LEU A 434 27.86 2.01 6.01
CA LEU A 434 27.61 0.59 5.74
C LEU A 434 27.40 -0.20 7.03
N LEU A 435 28.16 0.09 8.08
CA LEU A 435 27.97 -0.49 9.41
C LEU A 435 26.56 -0.21 9.94
N SER A 436 26.08 1.03 9.86
CA SER A 436 24.72 1.37 10.29
C SER A 436 23.66 0.58 9.52
N GLU A 437 23.83 0.40 8.21
CA GLU A 437 22.93 -0.43 7.38
C GLU A 437 22.94 -1.91 7.81
N VAL A 438 24.12 -2.46 8.09
CA VAL A 438 24.27 -3.83 8.59
C VAL A 438 23.63 -3.99 9.97
N LEU A 439 23.84 -3.04 10.90
CA LEU A 439 23.24 -3.07 12.24
C LEU A 439 21.71 -3.00 12.18
N LEU A 440 21.16 -2.13 11.34
CA LEU A 440 19.71 -2.00 11.11
C LEU A 440 19.11 -3.31 10.57
N THR A 441 19.68 -3.85 9.50
CA THR A 441 19.17 -5.07 8.86
C THR A 441 19.33 -6.32 9.74
N THR A 442 20.41 -6.40 10.52
CA THR A 442 20.64 -7.48 11.50
C THR A 442 19.62 -7.40 12.63
N SER A 443 19.46 -6.21 13.22
CA SER A 443 18.56 -6.02 14.37
C SER A 443 17.09 -6.17 13.98
N SER A 444 16.70 -5.71 12.78
CA SER A 444 15.36 -5.93 12.24
C SER A 444 15.08 -7.43 12.01
N SER A 445 16.05 -8.19 11.49
CA SER A 445 15.91 -9.65 11.31
C SER A 445 15.73 -10.36 12.65
N MET A 446 16.48 -9.94 13.68
CA MET A 446 16.34 -10.45 15.05
C MET A 446 14.98 -10.10 15.66
N ALA A 447 14.56 -8.84 15.58
CA ALA A 447 13.29 -8.38 16.14
C ALA A 447 12.10 -9.10 15.51
N GLY A 448 12.10 -9.30 14.19
CA GLY A 448 11.07 -10.08 13.50
C GLY A 448 11.02 -11.55 13.93
N ALA A 449 12.19 -12.18 14.12
CA ALA A 449 12.25 -13.55 14.63
C ALA A 449 11.70 -13.67 16.06
N ILE A 450 12.02 -12.70 16.93
CA ILE A 450 11.51 -12.66 18.31
C ILE A 450 10.00 -12.40 18.33
N GLN A 451 9.51 -11.46 17.53
CA GLN A 451 8.07 -11.19 17.40
C GLN A 451 7.30 -12.44 16.98
N GLN A 452 7.81 -13.18 15.98
CA GLN A 452 7.18 -14.40 15.49
C GLN A 452 7.12 -15.48 16.59
N GLU A 453 8.20 -15.65 17.33
CA GLU A 453 8.26 -16.60 18.45
C GLU A 453 7.22 -16.25 19.54
N ILE A 454 7.18 -14.98 19.94
CA ILE A 454 6.23 -14.49 20.95
C ILE A 454 4.78 -14.62 20.45
N SER A 455 4.51 -14.31 19.19
CA SER A 455 3.17 -14.43 18.59
C SER A 455 2.68 -15.87 18.54
N THR A 456 3.59 -16.85 18.47
CA THR A 456 3.25 -18.27 18.49
C THR A 456 2.90 -18.75 19.89
N LYS A 457 3.56 -18.22 20.92
CA LYS A 457 3.31 -18.57 22.33
C LYS A 457 2.11 -17.84 22.93
N LEU A 458 1.76 -16.68 22.40
CA LEU A 458 0.63 -15.85 22.83
C LEU A 458 -0.28 -15.58 21.63
N PRO A 459 -1.20 -16.50 21.30
CA PRO A 459 -2.05 -16.42 20.12
C PRO A 459 -3.19 -15.38 20.19
#